data_AF-A0A4C1S8M1-F1
#
_entry.id   AF-A0A4C1S8M1-F1
#
_cell.length_a   1.000
_cell.length_b   1.000
_cell.length_c   1.000
_cell.angle_alpha   90.00
_cell.angle_beta   90.00
_cell.angle_gamma   90.00
#
_symmetry.space_group_name_H-M   'P 1'
#
loop_
_entity.id
_entity.type
_entity.pdbx_description
1 polymer ?
#
loop_
_entity_poly.entity_id
_entity_poly.type
_entity_poly.pdbx_seq_one_letter_code
_entity_poly.pdbx_strand_id
1 'polypeptide(L)'
;MQFLVDTGSELCVFPRSAVQQRRTRTTYQLSAANGTTINTYGYVNLELNLSLRRAYPWRFVVADVTKPIIGADFLQFYNLMVDIRNRRLIDNTTTLSTSGSDATSSSTISSVKILLGDTRYDKLLAKFPDITRPSGTLRSPKHNTVHFIKTTPGPPVSCPPRRLAPDKLQIAKCEFEAMLKMVLPDLPKAAGRHPFTSHRRRNQDGDPVATIGC
;
A
#
# COMPACT_ATOMS: atom_id res chain seq x y z
N MET A 1 18.80 -22.50 -6.65
CA MET A 1 18.95 -21.03 -6.64
C MET A 1 17.63 -20.41 -6.17
N GLN A 2 17.65 -19.31 -5.44
CA GLN A 2 16.43 -18.62 -5.00
C GLN A 2 16.19 -17.39 -5.87
N PHE A 3 14.93 -17.17 -6.26
CA PHE A 3 14.50 -16.00 -7.03
C PHE A 3 13.55 -15.16 -6.18
N LEU A 4 13.61 -13.84 -6.33
CA LEU A 4 12.60 -12.94 -5.81
C LEU A 4 11.45 -12.87 -6.80
N VAL A 5 10.22 -13.06 -6.33
CA VAL A 5 9.04 -12.79 -7.13
C VAL A 5 8.64 -11.35 -6.85
N ASP A 6 8.75 -10.49 -7.85
CA ASP A 6 8.52 -9.05 -7.72
C ASP A 6 7.55 -8.55 -8.78
N THR A 7 6.32 -8.28 -8.36
CA THR A 7 5.27 -7.73 -9.22
C THR A 7 5.52 -6.27 -9.59
N GLY A 8 6.45 -5.58 -8.93
CA GLY A 8 6.85 -4.21 -9.25
C GLY A 8 7.94 -4.09 -10.30
N SER A 9 8.55 -5.20 -10.70
CA SER A 9 9.58 -5.25 -11.75
C SER A 9 8.95 -5.63 -13.08
N GLU A 10 9.16 -4.83 -14.13
CA GLU A 10 8.62 -5.12 -15.48
C GLU A 10 9.27 -6.35 -16.12
N LEU A 11 10.55 -6.59 -15.83
CA LEU A 11 11.36 -7.61 -16.50
C LEU A 11 11.97 -8.60 -15.52
N CYS A 12 12.19 -9.82 -16.00
CA CYS A 12 13.04 -10.80 -15.36
C CYS A 12 14.51 -10.41 -15.40
N VAL A 13 15.16 -10.36 -14.23
CA VAL A 13 16.56 -9.92 -14.09
C VAL A 13 17.41 -10.99 -13.41
N PHE A 14 18.63 -11.17 -13.91
CA PHE A 14 19.62 -12.08 -13.34
C PHE A 14 20.89 -11.31 -12.90
N PRO A 15 21.47 -11.61 -11.73
CA PRO A 15 22.66 -10.92 -11.24
C PRO A 15 23.84 -11.08 -12.17
N ARG A 16 24.48 -9.98 -12.56
CA ARG A 16 25.76 -9.98 -13.28
C ARG A 16 26.80 -10.84 -12.57
N SER A 17 26.90 -10.74 -11.24
CA SER A 17 27.86 -11.48 -10.42
C SER A 17 27.65 -12.99 -10.44
N ALA A 18 26.46 -13.48 -10.80
CA ALA A 18 26.15 -14.90 -10.90
C ALA A 18 26.49 -15.50 -12.28
N VAL A 19 26.94 -14.68 -13.23
CA VAL A 19 27.36 -15.14 -14.55
C VAL A 19 28.88 -15.31 -14.58
N GLN A 20 29.35 -16.49 -14.99
CA GLN A 20 30.78 -16.84 -14.98
C GLN A 20 31.63 -15.99 -15.94
N GLN A 21 31.05 -15.57 -17.06
CA GLN A 21 31.77 -14.83 -18.09
C GLN A 21 31.72 -13.33 -17.84
N ARG A 22 32.85 -12.65 -18.03
CA ARG A 22 32.91 -11.19 -17.99
C ARG A 22 32.15 -10.63 -19.18
N ARG A 23 31.08 -9.88 -18.90
CA ARG A 23 30.23 -9.26 -19.93
C ARG A 23 30.45 -7.76 -20.01
N THR A 24 30.35 -7.22 -21.23
CA THR A 24 30.40 -5.78 -21.48
C THR A 24 29.05 -5.14 -21.18
N ARG A 25 29.09 -3.89 -20.70
CA ARG A 25 27.88 -3.09 -20.47
C ARG A 25 27.20 -2.82 -21.80
N THR A 26 25.88 -3.00 -21.83
CA THR A 26 25.07 -2.64 -23.00
C THR A 26 24.54 -1.21 -22.90
N THR A 27 23.97 -0.72 -23.99
CA THR A 27 23.28 0.58 -24.04
C THR A 27 21.92 0.55 -23.35
N TYR A 28 21.31 -0.62 -23.18
CA TYR A 28 20.04 -0.79 -22.49
C TYR A 28 20.22 -0.67 -20.97
N GLN A 29 19.36 0.10 -20.33
CA GLN A 29 19.42 0.39 -18.89
C GLN A 29 18.05 0.21 -18.28
N LEU A 30 18.02 -0.24 -17.03
CA LEU A 30 16.80 -0.32 -16.22
C LEU A 30 16.81 0.80 -15.20
N SER A 31 15.64 1.13 -14.66
CA SER A 31 15.48 2.14 -13.62
C SER A 31 14.94 1.49 -12.35
N ALA A 32 15.59 1.75 -11.22
CA ALA A 32 15.09 1.34 -9.91
C ALA A 32 13.96 2.26 -9.43
N ALA A 33 13.21 1.83 -8.40
CA ALA A 33 12.12 2.62 -7.82
C ALA A 33 12.56 3.98 -7.23
N ASN A 34 13.84 4.13 -6.88
CA ASN A 34 14.41 5.40 -6.41
C ASN A 34 14.95 6.29 -7.55
N GLY A 35 14.69 5.92 -8.82
CA GLY A 35 15.14 6.63 -10.01
C GLY A 35 16.60 6.38 -10.41
N THR A 36 17.34 5.56 -9.66
CA THR A 36 18.74 5.23 -10.03
C THR A 36 18.79 4.27 -11.21
N THR A 37 19.83 4.43 -12.03
CA THR A 37 20.09 3.57 -13.18
C THR A 37 20.68 2.24 -12.75
N ILE A 38 20.15 1.15 -13.31
CA ILE A 38 20.71 -0.20 -13.21
C ILE A 38 21.28 -0.57 -14.59
N ASN A 39 22.59 -0.83 -14.64
CA ASN A 39 23.25 -1.21 -15.89
C ASN A 39 22.94 -2.66 -16.26
N THR A 40 22.87 -2.93 -17.57
CA THR A 40 22.63 -4.29 -18.09
C THR A 40 23.79 -4.78 -18.95
N TYR A 41 23.85 -6.11 -19.11
CA TYR A 41 25.00 -6.85 -19.63
C TYR A 41 24.57 -8.01 -20.53
N GLY A 42 23.54 -7.76 -21.35
CA GLY A 42 22.95 -8.74 -22.26
C GLY A 42 21.99 -9.68 -21.55
N TYR A 43 21.90 -10.93 -22.01
CA TYR A 43 20.85 -11.86 -21.60
C TYR A 43 21.38 -13.24 -21.22
N VAL A 44 20.63 -13.98 -20.40
CA VAL A 44 20.87 -15.39 -20.13
C VAL A 44 19.56 -16.15 -20.26
N ASN A 45 19.59 -17.28 -20.97
CA ASN A 45 18.44 -18.17 -21.06
C ASN A 45 18.51 -19.17 -19.90
N LEU A 46 17.46 -19.24 -19.10
CA LEU A 46 17.35 -20.17 -17.98
C LEU A 46 16.04 -20.92 -18.08
N GLU A 47 16.07 -22.22 -17.80
CA GLU A 47 14.86 -23.00 -17.59
C GLU A 47 14.61 -23.09 -16.09
N LEU A 48 13.57 -22.41 -15.60
CA LEU A 48 13.19 -22.51 -14.21
C LEU A 48 12.33 -23.76 -14.00
N ASN A 49 12.64 -24.52 -12.96
CA ASN A 49 11.76 -25.55 -12.42
C ASN A 49 11.16 -25.03 -11.12
N LEU A 50 9.88 -24.68 -11.16
CA LEU A 50 9.12 -24.18 -10.01
C LEU A 50 8.37 -25.29 -9.26
N SER A 51 8.57 -26.55 -9.64
CA SER A 51 7.83 -27.72 -9.13
C SER A 51 6.32 -27.68 -9.43
N LEU A 52 5.94 -26.98 -10.51
CA LEU A 52 4.56 -26.77 -10.96
C LEU A 52 4.20 -27.67 -12.16
N ARG A 53 4.96 -28.77 -12.32
CA ARG A 53 4.81 -29.82 -13.36
C ARG A 53 4.91 -29.33 -14.81
N ARG A 54 5.62 -28.23 -15.05
CA ARG A 54 6.09 -27.82 -16.37
C ARG A 54 7.40 -27.04 -16.29
N ALA A 55 8.09 -26.95 -17.42
CA ALA A 55 9.30 -26.16 -17.58
C ALA A 55 8.97 -24.69 -17.87
N TYR A 56 9.81 -23.78 -17.38
CA TYR A 56 9.66 -22.34 -17.60
C TYR A 56 10.94 -21.76 -18.23
N PRO A 57 11.19 -22.01 -19.53
CA PRO A 57 12.31 -21.44 -20.25
C PRO A 57 12.12 -19.94 -20.48
N TRP A 58 13.00 -19.12 -19.93
CA TRP A 58 12.91 -17.66 -20.04
C TRP A 58 14.26 -16.99 -20.29
N ARG A 59 14.22 -15.86 -21.00
CA ARG A 59 15.37 -15.01 -21.27
C ARG A 59 15.45 -13.89 -20.23
N PHE A 60 16.37 -14.01 -19.29
CA PHE A 60 16.62 -13.00 -18.26
C PHE A 60 17.57 -11.92 -18.76
N VAL A 61 17.30 -10.67 -18.37
CA VAL A 61 18.25 -9.56 -18.53
C VAL A 61 19.33 -9.69 -17.46
N VAL A 62 20.60 -9.68 -17.85
CA VAL A 62 21.70 -9.66 -16.88
C VAL A 62 21.95 -8.22 -16.44
N ALA A 63 21.88 -7.93 -15.14
CA ALA A 63 22.00 -6.58 -14.62
C ALA A 63 22.72 -6.51 -13.26
N ASP A 64 23.06 -5.28 -12.83
CA ASP A 64 23.65 -5.01 -11.52
C ASP A 64 22.61 -5.10 -10.39
N VAL A 65 22.15 -6.32 -10.11
CA VAL A 65 21.25 -6.66 -9.00
C VAL A 65 21.89 -7.71 -8.09
N THR A 66 21.51 -7.75 -6.81
CA THR A 66 22.09 -8.68 -5.84
C THR A 66 21.42 -10.06 -5.84
N LYS A 67 20.14 -10.14 -6.23
CA LYS A 67 19.38 -11.39 -6.35
C LYS A 67 18.65 -11.48 -7.68
N PRO A 68 18.43 -12.69 -8.22
CA PRO A 68 17.57 -12.87 -9.38
C PRO A 68 16.13 -12.45 -9.07
N ILE A 69 15.48 -11.81 -10.05
CA ILE A 69 14.11 -11.30 -9.95
C ILE A 69 13.28 -11.93 -11.07
N ILE A 70 12.15 -12.53 -10.70
CA ILE A 70 11.05 -12.89 -11.58
C ILE A 70 10.13 -11.68 -11.62
N GLY A 71 10.08 -11.03 -12.78
CA GLY A 71 9.27 -9.85 -13.04
C GLY A 71 7.88 -10.17 -13.56
N ALA A 72 7.11 -9.11 -13.80
CA ALA A 72 5.75 -9.18 -14.33
C ALA A 72 5.68 -9.81 -15.73
N ASP A 73 6.70 -9.63 -16.58
CA ASP A 73 6.83 -10.27 -17.89
C ASP A 73 6.62 -11.80 -17.85
N PHE A 74 7.35 -12.46 -16.97
CA PHE A 74 7.30 -13.91 -16.79
C PHE A 74 6.02 -14.34 -16.08
N LEU A 75 5.61 -13.61 -15.03
CA LEU A 75 4.38 -13.93 -14.29
C LEU A 75 3.16 -13.87 -15.21
N GLN A 76 3.08 -12.83 -16.04
CA GLN A 76 2.00 -12.67 -17.01
C GLN A 76 2.06 -13.73 -18.11
N PHE A 77 3.24 -13.95 -18.71
CA PHE A 77 3.41 -14.91 -19.80
C PHE A 77 3.00 -16.33 -19.38
N TYR A 78 3.40 -16.76 -18.19
CA TYR A 78 3.08 -18.08 -17.67
C TYR A 78 1.77 -18.14 -16.88
N ASN A 79 1.00 -17.05 -16.79
CA ASN A 79 -0.25 -17.02 -16.03
C ASN A 79 -0.05 -17.47 -14.55
N LEU A 80 0.97 -16.91 -13.91
CA LEU A 80 1.32 -17.19 -12.52
C LEU A 80 0.76 -16.08 -11.61
N MET A 81 0.12 -16.48 -10.51
CA MET A 81 -0.50 -15.61 -9.54
C MET A 81 0.24 -15.65 -8.20
N VAL A 82 0.55 -14.48 -7.66
CA VAL A 82 1.22 -14.33 -6.36
C VAL A 82 0.16 -14.25 -5.26
N ASP A 83 0.08 -15.28 -4.41
CA ASP A 83 -0.78 -15.32 -3.24
C ASP A 83 0.05 -15.00 -1.99
N ILE A 84 0.09 -13.71 -1.65
CA ILE A 84 0.86 -13.18 -0.52
C ILE A 84 0.33 -13.73 0.80
N ARG A 85 -1.00 -13.85 0.94
CA ARG A 85 -1.65 -14.30 2.18
C ARG A 85 -1.20 -15.70 2.57
N ASN A 86 -1.15 -16.61 1.59
CA ASN A 86 -0.76 -18.00 1.80
C ASN A 86 0.71 -18.28 1.44
N ARG A 87 1.49 -17.23 1.14
CA ARG A 87 2.92 -17.31 0.80
C ARG A 87 3.20 -18.32 -0.30
N ARG A 88 2.46 -18.26 -1.40
CA ARG A 88 2.60 -19.22 -2.51
C ARG A 88 2.50 -18.55 -3.87
N LEU A 89 3.13 -19.18 -4.85
CA LEU A 89 2.98 -18.87 -6.25
C LEU A 89 2.08 -19.93 -6.88
N ILE A 90 0.98 -19.52 -7.49
CA ILE A 90 -0.03 -20.39 -8.09
C ILE A 90 0.13 -20.32 -9.60
N ASP A 91 0.10 -21.48 -10.25
CA ASP A 91 -0.02 -21.58 -11.70
C ASP A 91 -1.49 -21.72 -12.07
N ASN A 92 -2.06 -20.72 -12.74
CA ASN A 92 -3.47 -20.79 -13.14
C ASN A 92 -3.72 -21.76 -14.31
N THR A 93 -2.69 -22.22 -15.02
CA THR A 93 -2.80 -23.24 -16.07
C THR A 93 -2.84 -24.65 -15.47
N THR A 94 -1.95 -24.96 -14.53
CA THR A 94 -1.89 -26.31 -13.92
C THR A 94 -2.67 -26.43 -12.61
N THR A 95 -3.12 -25.30 -12.06
CA THR A 95 -3.76 -25.15 -10.72
C THR A 95 -2.88 -25.55 -9.55
N LEU A 96 -1.61 -25.90 -9.82
CA LEU A 96 -0.64 -26.23 -8.79
C LEU A 96 -0.10 -24.96 -8.15
N SER A 97 0.45 -25.12 -6.95
CA SER A 97 1.11 -24.03 -6.26
C SER A 97 2.42 -24.49 -5.65
N THR A 98 3.37 -23.57 -5.57
CA THR A 98 4.66 -23.77 -4.92
C THR A 98 4.78 -22.78 -3.77
N SER A 99 5.33 -23.24 -2.64
CA SER A 99 5.46 -22.39 -1.46
C SER A 99 6.63 -21.43 -1.61
N GLY A 100 6.38 -20.16 -1.30
CA GLY A 100 7.38 -19.12 -1.17
C GLY A 100 7.72 -18.87 0.29
N SER A 101 8.74 -18.03 0.50
CA SER A 101 9.08 -17.48 1.82
C SER A 101 9.16 -15.98 1.73
N ASP A 102 8.90 -15.28 2.83
CA ASP A 102 9.01 -13.83 2.86
C ASP A 102 10.47 -13.44 2.65
N ALA A 103 10.73 -12.69 1.57
CA ALA A 103 12.02 -12.11 1.22
C ALA A 103 12.64 -11.31 2.38
N THR A 104 11.81 -10.78 3.28
CA THR A 104 12.19 -10.00 4.45
C THR A 104 12.96 -10.80 5.51
N SER A 105 12.92 -12.14 5.47
CA SER A 105 13.63 -13.03 6.42
C SER A 105 15.13 -13.13 6.15
N SER A 106 15.60 -12.66 4.99
CA SER A 106 17.01 -12.65 4.65
C SER A 106 17.59 -11.25 4.82
N SER A 107 18.60 -11.10 5.68
CA SER A 107 19.34 -9.84 5.90
C SER A 107 20.02 -9.28 4.65
N THR A 108 20.06 -10.06 3.55
CA THR A 108 20.72 -9.71 2.29
C THR A 108 19.81 -9.03 1.27
N ILE A 109 18.50 -8.90 1.55
CA ILE A 109 17.54 -8.27 0.63
C ILE A 109 17.18 -6.88 1.16
N SER A 110 17.61 -5.86 0.42
CA SER A 110 17.16 -4.49 0.64
C SER A 110 15.72 -4.37 0.16
N SER A 111 14.77 -4.42 1.09
CA SER A 111 13.34 -4.23 0.81
C SER A 111 12.83 -3.02 1.56
N VAL A 112 11.77 -2.39 1.05
CA VAL A 112 11.04 -1.35 1.79
C VAL A 112 10.38 -2.01 3.00
N LYS A 113 10.92 -1.75 4.20
CA LYS A 113 10.39 -2.27 5.46
C LYS A 113 10.02 -1.12 6.38
N ILE A 114 8.97 -1.33 7.17
CA ILE A 114 8.60 -0.45 8.28
C ILE A 114 9.65 -0.56 9.41
N LEU A 115 10.26 -1.74 9.58
CA LEU A 115 11.29 -2.02 10.58
C LEU A 115 12.55 -2.55 9.86
N LEU A 116 13.68 -1.87 10.04
CA LEU A 116 14.93 -2.18 9.32
C LEU A 116 15.82 -3.21 10.03
N GLY A 117 15.58 -3.54 11.30
CA GLY A 117 16.48 -4.36 12.11
C GLY A 117 15.87 -5.63 12.72
N ASP A 118 16.72 -6.39 13.42
CA ASP A 118 16.34 -7.53 14.27
C ASP A 118 16.63 -7.23 15.76
N THR A 119 16.70 -5.96 16.14
CA THR A 119 16.96 -5.57 17.52
C THR A 119 15.79 -5.99 18.43
N ARG A 120 16.03 -6.00 19.75
CA ARG A 120 14.94 -6.21 20.72
C ARG A 120 13.78 -5.22 20.55
N TYR A 121 14.05 -4.02 20.03
CA TYR A 121 13.06 -2.98 19.78
C TYR A 121 12.26 -3.26 18.50
N ASP A 122 12.89 -3.74 17.44
CA ASP A 122 12.20 -4.17 16.22
C ASP A 122 11.23 -5.32 16.52
N LYS A 123 11.66 -6.29 17.32
CA LYS A 123 10.81 -7.40 17.79
C LYS A 123 9.62 -6.91 18.63
N LEU A 124 9.81 -5.85 19.40
CA LEU A 124 8.73 -5.23 20.17
C LEU A 124 7.74 -4.50 19.26
N LEU A 125 8.23 -3.68 18.33
CA LEU A 125 7.41 -2.92 17.39
C LEU A 125 6.63 -3.84 16.44
N ALA A 126 7.18 -4.99 16.05
CA ALA A 126 6.49 -6.01 15.27
C ALA A 126 5.24 -6.57 15.96
N LYS A 127 5.19 -6.55 17.31
CA LYS A 127 3.99 -6.95 18.08
C LYS A 127 2.88 -5.90 18.06
N PHE A 128 3.19 -4.66 17.67
CA PHE A 128 2.27 -3.52 17.66
C PHE A 128 2.27 -2.80 16.30
N PRO A 129 1.81 -3.46 15.23
CA PRO A 129 1.81 -2.90 13.88
C PRO A 129 0.98 -1.61 13.76
N ASP A 130 0.01 -1.41 14.65
CA ASP A 130 -0.82 -0.20 14.75
C ASP A 130 -0.03 1.08 15.07
N ILE A 131 1.17 0.93 15.64
CA ILE A 131 2.07 2.04 15.98
C ILE A 131 2.91 2.44 14.77
N THR A 132 3.33 1.46 13.97
CA THR A 132 4.32 1.66 12.92
C THR A 132 3.71 1.89 11.54
N ARG A 133 2.42 1.59 11.37
CA ARG A 133 1.69 1.85 10.13
C ARG A 133 1.16 3.29 10.10
N PRO A 134 1.24 4.00 8.96
CA PRO A 134 0.70 5.36 8.85
C PRO A 134 -0.81 5.37 9.11
N SER A 135 -1.29 6.47 9.70
CA SER A 135 -2.69 6.69 10.07
C SER A 135 -3.64 6.52 8.88
N GLY A 136 -4.78 5.85 9.11
CA GLY A 136 -5.78 5.54 8.07
C GLY A 136 -6.49 4.20 8.28
N THR A 137 -5.96 3.32 9.14
CA THR A 137 -6.70 2.15 9.61
C THR A 137 -7.70 2.58 10.68
N LEU A 138 -9.00 2.45 10.42
CA LEU A 138 -10.04 2.65 11.42
C LEU A 138 -9.72 1.82 12.66
N ARG A 139 -9.48 2.50 13.78
CA ARG A 139 -9.23 1.84 15.06
C ARG A 139 -10.58 1.54 15.70
N SER A 140 -10.90 0.27 15.89
CA SER A 140 -11.99 -0.09 16.80
C SER A 140 -11.52 0.20 18.24
N PRO A 141 -12.31 0.93 19.04
CA PRO A 141 -12.04 1.08 20.46
C PRO A 141 -11.95 -0.31 21.13
N LYS A 142 -10.87 -0.59 21.88
CA LYS A 142 -10.67 -1.87 22.58
C LYS A 142 -11.40 -1.96 23.92
N HIS A 143 -12.02 -0.86 24.35
CA HIS A 143 -12.77 -0.78 25.60
C HIS A 143 -14.24 -0.44 25.31
N ASN A 144 -15.13 -0.90 26.19
CA ASN A 144 -16.54 -0.51 26.14
C ASN A 144 -16.82 0.80 26.90
N THR A 145 -15.77 1.52 27.32
CA THR A 145 -15.92 2.84 27.94
C THR A 145 -16.51 3.80 26.90
N VAL A 146 -17.75 4.20 27.15
CA VAL A 146 -18.43 5.24 26.37
C VAL A 146 -18.39 6.53 27.17
N HIS A 147 -17.98 7.62 26.52
CA HIS A 147 -18.10 8.95 27.11
C HIS A 147 -19.55 9.41 26.95
N PHE A 148 -20.25 9.59 28.07
CA PHE A 148 -21.57 10.19 28.07
C PHE A 148 -21.46 11.64 28.53
N ILE A 149 -21.94 12.56 27.70
CA ILE A 149 -22.11 13.96 28.09
C ILE A 149 -23.44 14.04 28.85
N LYS A 150 -23.39 14.30 30.17
CA LYS A 150 -24.58 14.55 30.97
C LYS A 150 -25.21 15.87 30.52
N THR A 151 -26.31 15.79 29.77
CA THR A 151 -27.10 16.95 29.39
C THR A 151 -28.15 17.26 30.45
N THR A 152 -28.49 18.55 30.60
CA THR A 152 -29.63 18.97 31.40
C THR A 152 -30.94 18.53 30.73
N PRO A 153 -31.95 18.06 31.49
CA PRO A 153 -33.27 17.77 30.93
C PRO A 153 -33.85 19.01 30.23
N GLY A 154 -34.35 18.84 29.01
CA GLY A 154 -34.94 19.91 28.22
C GLY A 154 -34.62 19.80 26.72
N PRO A 155 -35.23 20.67 25.89
CA PRO A 155 -34.92 20.71 24.47
C PRO A 155 -33.48 21.20 24.22
N PRO A 156 -32.81 20.75 23.14
CA PRO A 156 -31.49 21.25 22.76
C PRO A 156 -31.49 22.76 22.54
N VAL A 157 -30.46 23.43 23.03
CA VAL A 157 -30.23 24.85 22.74
C VAL A 157 -29.56 24.96 21.37
N SER A 158 -30.12 25.75 20.46
CA SER A 158 -29.56 26.00 19.14
C SER A 158 -29.19 27.47 19.01
N CYS A 159 -28.10 27.75 18.29
CA CYS A 159 -27.71 29.09 17.90
C CYS A 159 -27.49 29.17 16.38
N PRO A 160 -27.68 30.35 15.76
CA PRO A 160 -27.37 30.53 14.35
C PRO A 160 -25.88 30.23 14.08
N PRO A 161 -25.58 29.47 13.02
CA PRO A 161 -24.20 29.16 12.67
C PRO A 161 -23.45 30.43 12.29
N ARG A 162 -22.20 30.56 12.76
CA ARG A 162 -21.34 31.71 12.44
C ARG A 162 -20.66 31.52 11.09
N ARG A 163 -20.53 32.61 10.32
CA ARG A 163 -19.82 32.58 9.02
C ARG A 163 -18.33 32.32 9.26
N LEU A 164 -17.77 31.40 8.49
CA LEU A 164 -16.32 31.25 8.37
C LEU A 164 -15.80 32.15 7.26
N ALA A 165 -14.58 32.66 7.42
CA ALA A 165 -13.86 33.32 6.34
C ALA A 165 -13.60 32.31 5.18
N PRO A 166 -13.51 32.76 3.92
CA PRO A 166 -13.45 31.86 2.76
C PRO A 166 -12.30 30.84 2.79
N ASP A 167 -11.13 31.27 3.26
CA ASP A 167 -9.94 30.45 3.48
C ASP A 167 -10.19 29.31 4.48
N LYS A 168 -10.75 29.64 5.65
CA LYS A 168 -11.09 28.68 6.71
C LYS A 168 -12.20 27.73 6.27
N LEU A 169 -13.16 28.24 5.50
CA LEU A 169 -14.25 27.42 4.96
C LEU A 169 -13.73 26.37 3.99
N GLN A 170 -12.77 26.73 3.12
CA GLN A 170 -12.16 25.80 2.17
C GLN A 170 -11.40 24.69 2.89
N ILE A 171 -10.60 25.04 3.90
CA ILE A 171 -9.86 24.07 4.73
C ILE A 171 -10.84 23.14 5.45
N ALA A 172 -11.86 23.69 6.11
CA ALA A 172 -12.84 22.90 6.85
C ALA A 172 -13.60 21.91 5.96
N LYS A 173 -13.96 22.31 4.73
CA LYS A 173 -14.61 21.41 3.76
C LYS A 173 -13.69 20.26 3.34
N CYS A 174 -12.44 20.57 3.02
CA CYS A 174 -11.47 19.57 2.60
C CYS A 174 -11.25 18.50 3.68
N GLU A 175 -11.03 18.94 4.92
CA GLU A 175 -10.87 18.04 6.07
C GLU A 175 -12.12 17.19 6.33
N PHE A 176 -13.31 17.81 6.26
CA PHE A 176 -14.57 17.10 6.48
C PHE A 176 -14.83 16.02 5.43
N GLU A 177 -14.56 16.32 4.15
CA GLU A 177 -14.66 15.33 3.08
C GLU A 177 -13.67 14.17 3.27
N ALA A 178 -12.47 14.44 3.76
CA ALA A 178 -11.50 13.41 4.10
C ALA A 178 -12.02 12.51 5.24
N MET A 179 -12.60 13.09 6.30
CA MET A 179 -13.20 12.33 7.40
C MET A 179 -14.36 11.45 6.95
N LEU A 180 -15.26 11.96 6.11
CA LEU A 180 -16.41 11.19 5.59
C LEU A 180 -15.96 9.95 4.80
N LYS A 181 -14.92 10.09 3.97
CA LYS A 181 -14.35 8.98 3.18
C LYS A 181 -13.72 7.89 4.06
N MET A 182 -13.20 8.26 5.24
CA MET A 182 -12.55 7.32 6.14
C MET A 182 -13.51 6.60 7.10
N VAL A 183 -14.68 7.15 7.42
CA VAL A 183 -15.50 6.72 8.60
C VAL A 183 -16.84 6.04 8.27
N LEU A 184 -17.42 6.17 7.06
CA LEU A 184 -18.80 5.71 6.78
C LEU A 184 -18.93 4.44 5.92
N PRO A 185 -18.98 3.25 6.55
CA PRO A 185 -20.02 2.29 6.13
C PRO A 185 -21.24 2.29 7.07
N ASP A 186 -21.09 2.63 8.36
CA ASP A 186 -22.08 2.24 9.38
C ASP A 186 -22.51 3.38 10.33
N LEU A 187 -23.02 4.51 9.82
CA LEU A 187 -23.73 5.47 10.69
C LEU A 187 -25.24 5.21 10.67
N PRO A 188 -25.89 4.96 11.82
CA PRO A 188 -27.35 4.96 11.93
C PRO A 188 -27.88 6.35 11.58
N LYS A 189 -28.93 6.42 10.76
CA LYS A 189 -29.70 7.64 10.53
C LYS A 189 -30.41 8.04 11.83
N ALA A 190 -29.74 8.77 12.71
CA ALA A 190 -30.36 9.35 13.90
C ALA A 190 -31.26 10.53 13.48
N ALA A 191 -32.45 10.61 14.08
CA ALA A 191 -33.48 11.63 13.80
C ALA A 191 -33.17 13.04 14.36
N GLY A 192 -31.89 13.35 14.60
CA GLY A 192 -31.40 14.68 14.96
C GLY A 192 -30.61 15.25 13.80
N ARG A 193 -30.72 16.56 13.54
CA ARG A 193 -29.85 17.24 12.57
C ARG A 193 -28.40 16.89 12.90
N HIS A 194 -27.67 16.36 11.92
CA HIS A 194 -26.23 16.16 12.05
C HIS A 194 -25.59 17.50 12.47
N PRO A 195 -24.68 17.52 13.46
CA PRO A 195 -24.06 18.75 13.98
C PRO A 195 -23.13 19.45 12.97
N PHE A 196 -23.14 19.02 11.71
CA PHE A 196 -22.33 19.56 10.62
C PHE A 196 -23.04 19.39 9.26
N THR A 197 -24.29 19.84 9.15
CA THR A 197 -24.92 20.04 7.82
C THR A 197 -24.48 21.37 7.23
N SER A 198 -23.72 21.34 6.13
CA SER A 198 -23.45 22.56 5.35
C SER A 198 -24.76 23.05 4.73
N HIS A 199 -25.31 24.13 5.27
CA HIS A 199 -26.46 24.78 4.65
C HIS A 199 -25.96 25.81 3.64
N ARG A 200 -26.37 25.70 2.37
CA ARG A 200 -26.26 26.80 1.41
C ARG A 200 -27.32 27.83 1.78
N ARG A 201 -26.92 29.01 2.26
CA ARG A 201 -27.78 30.20 2.28
C ARG A 201 -27.22 31.23 1.30
N ARG A 202 -28.10 32.00 0.66
CA ARG A 202 -27.70 33.19 -0.11
C ARG A 202 -27.95 34.43 0.74
N ASN A 203 -27.06 35.41 0.65
CA ASN A 203 -27.28 36.73 1.27
C ASN A 203 -28.28 37.56 0.43
N GLN A 204 -28.67 38.74 0.93
CA GLN A 204 -29.51 39.70 0.17
C GLN A 204 -28.90 40.10 -1.18
N ASP A 205 -27.57 39.96 -1.32
CA ASP A 205 -26.80 40.22 -2.54
C ASP A 205 -26.58 38.97 -3.43
N GLY A 206 -27.19 37.82 -3.10
CA GLY A 206 -27.17 36.61 -3.94
C GLY A 206 -25.96 35.67 -3.76
N ASP A 207 -24.94 36.05 -2.99
CA ASP A 207 -23.72 35.26 -2.81
C ASP A 207 -23.92 33.97 -1.99
N PRO A 208 -23.31 32.83 -2.41
CA PRO A 208 -23.41 31.57 -1.68
C PRO A 208 -22.62 31.61 -0.37
N VAL A 209 -23.30 31.32 0.73
CA VAL A 209 -22.76 31.23 2.08
C VAL A 209 -22.94 29.80 2.57
N ALA A 210 -21.83 29.18 2.98
CA ALA A 210 -21.87 27.92 3.73
C ALA A 210 -21.68 28.23 5.22
N THR A 211 -22.55 27.67 6.04
CA THR A 211 -22.52 27.84 7.49
C THR A 211 -22.38 26.48 8.16
N ILE A 212 -21.59 26.42 9.23
CA ILE A 212 -21.41 25.24 10.07
C ILE A 212 -22.22 25.45 11.34
N GLY A 213 -23.23 24.62 11.58
CA GLY A 213 -24.10 24.72 12.75
C GLY A 213 -24.02 23.47 13.61
N CYS A 214 -23.82 23.68 14.91
CA CYS A 214 -23.88 22.66 15.96
C CYS A 214 -25.29 22.10 16.13
#